data_AF-A0A6M2ENW1-F1
#
_entry.id   AF-A0A6M2ENW1-F1
#
_cell.length_a   1.000
_cell.length_b   1.000
_cell.length_c   1.000
_cell.angle_alpha   90.00
_cell.angle_beta   90.00
_cell.angle_gamma   90.00
#
_symmetry.space_group_name_H-M   'P 1'
#
loop_
_entity.id
_entity.type
_entity.pdbx_description
1 polymer ?
#
loop_
_entity_poly.entity_id
_entity_poly.type
_entity_poly.pdbx_seq_one_letter_code
_entity_poly.pdbx_strand_id
1 'polypeptide(L)'
;MLDWGEDGIATTAETTAVRASFQQEVAVWHKLDHPNVTKFVGASMGTSNLKIPAKNPSDGYISLPARACCVVVEYLPGGTLKNYLIRNSRKKLAFKVVIQLALDLSRGLSYLHSKKIVHRDVKTENMLLDSHRNLKIADFGVARVEAQNPCEMTGETGTLGYMAPEVLDGKPYNRRCDVYSFGICLWEIYCCDMPYPNLSFADVSSAVVRQNLRPEIPRCCPSSFANVMRKCWDGNAEKRPEMAEVVKMLEAVDTSKGGGMIPEDQASACFCLTPARGP
;
A
#
# COMPACT_ATOMS: atom_id res chain seq x y z
N MET A 1 -13.97 7.21 -5.53
CA MET A 1 -14.52 7.41 -6.88
C MET A 1 -13.42 8.08 -7.66
N LEU A 2 -12.90 7.41 -8.70
CA LEU A 2 -11.98 8.06 -9.63
C LEU A 2 -12.83 9.00 -10.49
N ASP A 3 -12.52 10.29 -10.43
CA ASP A 3 -13.21 11.31 -11.19
C ASP A 3 -12.70 11.27 -12.63
N TRP A 4 -13.46 10.58 -13.48
CA TRP A 4 -13.10 10.34 -14.89
C TRP A 4 -13.77 11.35 -15.83
N GLY A 5 -13.96 12.58 -15.32
CA GLY A 5 -14.54 13.70 -16.03
C GLY A 5 -15.85 14.13 -15.37
N GLU A 6 -15.78 15.22 -14.62
CA GLU A 6 -16.94 16.08 -14.38
C GLU A 6 -17.55 16.48 -15.73
N ASP A 7 -18.88 16.39 -15.82
CA ASP A 7 -19.64 16.97 -16.91
C ASP A 7 -19.50 18.51 -16.83
N GLY A 8 -18.45 19.08 -17.45
CA GLY A 8 -18.34 20.53 -17.63
C GLY A 8 -16.99 21.14 -17.99
N ILE A 9 -15.84 20.47 -17.76
CA ILE A 9 -14.52 21.12 -17.88
C ILE A 9 -13.56 20.44 -18.88
N ALA A 10 -13.69 19.13 -19.12
CA ALA A 10 -12.79 18.40 -20.01
C ALA A 10 -13.25 18.44 -21.48
N THR A 11 -12.33 18.66 -22.40
CA THR A 11 -12.59 18.55 -23.84
C THR A 11 -13.01 17.12 -24.22
N THR A 12 -13.76 16.98 -25.32
CA THR A 12 -14.15 15.66 -25.85
C THR A 12 -12.94 14.76 -26.11
N ALA A 13 -11.80 15.35 -26.50
CA ALA A 13 -10.53 14.65 -26.72
C ALA A 13 -9.94 14.11 -25.41
N GLU A 14 -9.88 14.93 -24.35
CA GLU A 14 -9.41 14.51 -23.02
C GLU A 14 -10.29 13.41 -22.44
N THR A 15 -11.62 13.56 -22.55
CA THR A 15 -12.58 12.54 -22.09
C THR A 15 -12.39 11.21 -22.83
N THR A 16 -12.07 11.25 -24.12
CA THR A 16 -11.82 10.05 -24.94
C THR A 16 -10.51 9.38 -24.56
N ALA A 17 -9.44 10.16 -24.35
CA ALA A 17 -8.14 9.65 -23.92
C ALA A 17 -8.22 9.00 -22.52
N VAL A 18 -8.93 9.63 -21.60
CA VAL A 18 -9.19 9.11 -20.25
C VAL A 18 -9.94 7.78 -20.29
N ARG A 19 -11.00 7.69 -21.10
CA ARG A 19 -11.76 6.43 -21.26
C ARG A 19 -10.92 5.32 -21.92
N ALA A 20 -10.07 5.66 -22.88
CA ALA A 20 -9.16 4.71 -23.50
C ALA A 20 -8.15 4.16 -22.47
N SER A 21 -7.60 5.02 -21.59
CA SER A 21 -6.74 4.61 -20.48
C SER A 21 -7.46 3.64 -19.53
N PHE A 22 -8.69 3.98 -19.13
CA PHE A 22 -9.50 3.12 -18.27
C PHE A 22 -9.74 1.73 -18.88
N GLN A 23 -10.08 1.66 -20.18
CA GLN A 23 -10.28 0.38 -20.87
C GLN A 23 -9.00 -0.46 -20.91
N GLN A 24 -7.85 0.17 -21.13
CA GLN A 24 -6.55 -0.50 -21.14
C GLN A 24 -6.19 -1.04 -19.74
N GLU A 25 -6.40 -0.24 -18.69
CA GLU A 25 -6.18 -0.65 -17.29
C GLU A 25 -7.05 -1.85 -16.92
N VAL A 26 -8.35 -1.78 -17.24
CA VAL A 26 -9.30 -2.89 -17.03
C VAL A 26 -8.86 -4.16 -17.77
N ALA A 27 -8.39 -4.04 -19.02
CA ALA A 27 -7.94 -5.18 -19.81
C ALA A 27 -6.69 -5.84 -19.22
N VAL A 28 -5.81 -5.07 -18.57
CA VAL A 28 -4.65 -5.59 -17.84
C VAL A 28 -5.12 -6.28 -16.56
N TRP A 29 -5.99 -5.64 -15.77
CA TRP A 29 -6.48 -6.19 -14.50
C TRP A 29 -7.28 -7.49 -14.70
N HIS A 30 -8.07 -7.57 -15.77
CA HIS A 30 -8.82 -8.79 -16.11
C HIS A 30 -7.94 -10.03 -16.30
N LYS A 31 -6.66 -9.84 -16.68
CA LYS A 31 -5.69 -10.94 -16.86
C LYS A 31 -4.94 -11.32 -15.59
N LEU A 32 -5.18 -10.63 -14.48
CA LEU A 32 -4.49 -10.90 -13.22
C LEU A 32 -5.20 -12.01 -12.46
N ASP A 33 -4.43 -13.03 -12.08
CA ASP A 33 -4.90 -14.12 -11.24
C ASP A 33 -3.79 -14.48 -10.24
N HIS A 34 -4.00 -14.13 -8.98
CA HIS A 34 -3.06 -14.39 -7.90
C HIS A 34 -3.79 -14.35 -6.54
N PRO A 35 -3.49 -15.26 -5.59
CA PRO A 35 -4.20 -15.32 -4.30
C PRO A 35 -4.12 -14.03 -3.48
N ASN A 36 -3.05 -13.25 -3.64
CA ASN A 36 -2.84 -11.98 -2.94
C ASN A 36 -3.15 -10.74 -3.78
N VAL A 37 -3.92 -10.89 -4.87
CA VAL A 37 -4.44 -9.78 -5.68
C VAL A 37 -5.95 -9.92 -5.79
N THR A 38 -6.68 -8.82 -5.65
CA THR A 38 -8.14 -8.82 -5.80
C THR A 38 -8.56 -9.31 -7.18
N LYS A 39 -9.47 -10.29 -7.18
CA LYS A 39 -10.08 -10.85 -8.38
C LYS A 39 -11.01 -9.82 -9.02
N PHE A 40 -10.66 -9.46 -10.25
CA PHE A 40 -11.50 -8.64 -11.10
C PHE A 40 -12.76 -9.40 -11.54
N VAL A 41 -13.92 -8.78 -11.41
CA VAL A 41 -15.22 -9.35 -11.81
C VAL A 41 -15.72 -8.71 -13.10
N GLY A 42 -15.62 -7.38 -13.22
CA GLY A 42 -16.10 -6.65 -14.39
C GLY A 42 -15.85 -5.15 -14.28
N ALA A 43 -16.11 -4.43 -15.36
CA ALA A 43 -16.08 -2.97 -15.37
C ALA A 43 -17.17 -2.42 -16.28
N SER A 44 -17.60 -1.19 -16.00
CA SER A 44 -18.54 -0.44 -16.83
C SER A 44 -17.99 0.96 -17.10
N MET A 45 -18.19 1.46 -18.31
CA MET A 45 -17.87 2.85 -18.70
C MET A 45 -19.14 3.70 -18.81
N GLY A 46 -20.11 3.44 -17.92
CA GLY A 46 -21.38 4.15 -17.82
C GLY A 46 -22.24 3.55 -16.72
N THR A 47 -22.97 4.38 -16.00
CA THR A 47 -23.78 3.98 -14.84
C THR A 47 -25.28 4.13 -15.07
N SER A 48 -25.69 4.66 -16.24
CA SER A 48 -27.10 4.87 -16.60
C SER A 48 -27.98 3.63 -16.48
N ASN A 49 -27.39 2.44 -16.64
CA ASN A 49 -28.09 1.16 -16.51
C ASN A 49 -27.75 0.39 -15.21
N LEU A 50 -26.94 0.96 -14.30
CA LEU A 50 -26.51 0.31 -13.07
C LEU A 50 -27.42 0.73 -11.89
N LYS A 51 -28.11 -0.25 -11.31
CA LYS A 51 -28.88 -0.07 -10.07
C LYS A 51 -28.01 -0.44 -8.87
N ILE A 52 -27.20 0.52 -8.40
CA ILE A 52 -26.31 0.29 -7.26
C ILE A 52 -27.06 0.61 -5.96
N PRO A 53 -27.27 -0.38 -5.06
CA PRO A 53 -27.97 -0.14 -3.80
C PRO A 53 -27.19 0.86 -2.95
N ALA A 54 -27.90 1.80 -2.31
CA ALA A 54 -27.29 2.67 -1.31
C ALA A 54 -26.87 1.89 -0.06
N LYS A 55 -25.95 2.48 0.72
CA LYS A 55 -25.40 1.88 1.95
C LYS A 55 -26.48 1.62 3.00
N ASN A 56 -27.55 2.43 2.99
CA ASN A 56 -28.77 2.21 3.76
C ASN A 56 -29.94 1.89 2.80
N PRO A 57 -30.78 0.89 3.11
CA PRO A 57 -31.96 0.56 2.29
C PRO A 57 -32.96 1.72 2.15
N SER A 58 -32.95 2.66 3.10
CA SER A 58 -33.78 3.87 3.10
C SER A 58 -33.32 4.92 2.09
N ASP A 59 -32.06 4.89 1.65
CA ASP A 59 -31.46 5.92 0.80
C ASP A 59 -31.62 5.62 -0.70
N GLY A 60 -32.36 4.56 -1.05
CA GLY A 60 -32.64 4.18 -2.43
C GLY A 60 -31.41 3.66 -3.18
N TYR A 61 -31.19 4.17 -4.39
CA TYR A 61 -30.02 3.83 -5.23
C TYR A 61 -29.01 4.97 -5.22
N ILE A 62 -27.73 4.64 -5.32
CA ILE A 62 -26.68 5.64 -5.47
C ILE A 62 -26.86 6.34 -6.83
N SER A 63 -27.12 7.64 -6.82
CA SER A 63 -27.11 8.46 -8.02
C SER A 63 -25.67 8.76 -8.42
N LEU A 64 -25.12 7.96 -9.34
CA LEU A 64 -23.84 8.23 -9.99
C LEU A 64 -24.05 9.03 -11.27
N PRO A 65 -23.10 9.90 -11.67
CA PRO A 65 -23.13 10.52 -13.00
C PRO A 65 -23.23 9.45 -14.08
N ALA A 66 -24.11 9.63 -15.07
CA ALA A 66 -24.40 8.62 -16.11
C ALA A 66 -23.14 8.14 -16.85
N ARG A 67 -22.10 8.98 -16.91
CA ARG A 67 -20.82 8.73 -17.59
C ARG A 67 -19.73 8.19 -16.68
N ALA A 68 -20.00 7.96 -15.39
CA ALA A 68 -19.00 7.45 -14.46
C ALA A 68 -18.54 6.03 -14.87
N CYS A 69 -17.24 5.79 -14.69
CA CYS A 69 -16.67 4.46 -14.87
C CYS A 69 -16.66 3.71 -13.54
N CYS A 70 -16.94 2.42 -13.56
CA CYS A 70 -17.02 1.56 -12.38
C CYS A 70 -16.21 0.30 -12.60
N VAL A 71 -15.53 -0.16 -11.56
CA VAL A 71 -14.86 -1.45 -11.52
C VAL A 71 -15.50 -2.29 -10.41
N VAL A 72 -15.77 -3.55 -10.73
CA VAL A 72 -16.34 -4.55 -9.83
C VAL A 72 -15.27 -5.59 -9.54
N VAL A 73 -15.00 -5.80 -8.25
CA VAL A 73 -14.03 -6.76 -7.74
C VAL A 73 -14.68 -7.66 -6.69
N GLU A 74 -14.01 -8.74 -6.33
CA GLU A 74 -14.43 -9.56 -5.20
C GLU A 74 -14.59 -8.73 -3.91
N TYR A 75 -15.62 -9.05 -3.12
CA TYR A 75 -15.82 -8.43 -1.82
C TYR A 75 -15.02 -9.17 -0.75
N LEU A 76 -14.24 -8.42 0.04
CA LEU A 76 -13.39 -8.96 1.10
C LEU A 76 -13.92 -8.50 2.48
N PRO A 77 -14.54 -9.40 3.26
CA PRO A 77 -15.29 -9.03 4.46
C PRO A 77 -14.42 -8.58 5.64
N GLY A 78 -13.11 -8.86 5.61
CA GLY A 78 -12.17 -8.41 6.63
C GLY A 78 -11.88 -6.91 6.58
N GLY A 79 -12.30 -6.23 5.51
CA GLY A 79 -12.09 -4.79 5.33
C GLY A 79 -10.63 -4.44 5.05
N THR A 80 -10.26 -3.17 5.29
CA THR A 80 -8.90 -2.69 5.03
C THR A 80 -7.93 -3.13 6.12
N LEU A 81 -6.68 -3.37 5.72
CA LEU A 81 -5.58 -3.63 6.64
C LEU A 81 -5.40 -2.47 7.63
N LYS A 82 -5.52 -1.21 7.18
CA LYS A 82 -5.47 -0.03 8.07
C LYS A 82 -6.44 -0.15 9.24
N ASN A 83 -7.71 -0.46 8.97
CA ASN A 83 -8.71 -0.61 10.03
C ASN A 83 -8.39 -1.79 10.95
N TYR A 84 -7.86 -2.88 10.40
CA TYR A 84 -7.40 -4.02 11.19
C TYR A 84 -6.23 -3.66 12.12
N LEU A 85 -5.25 -2.89 11.64
CA LEU A 85 -4.11 -2.44 12.45
C LEU A 85 -4.55 -1.47 13.56
N ILE A 86 -5.42 -0.51 13.26
CA ILE A 86 -5.98 0.42 14.26
C ILE A 86 -6.66 -0.32 15.41
N ARG A 87 -7.46 -1.36 15.10
CA ARG A 87 -8.12 -2.20 16.11
C ARG A 87 -7.15 -2.98 16.99
N ASN A 88 -5.94 -3.25 16.49
CA ASN A 88 -4.88 -3.96 17.19
C ASN A 88 -3.78 -3.02 17.72
N SER A 89 -3.96 -1.70 17.66
CA SER A 89 -2.93 -0.72 18.07
C SER A 89 -2.44 -0.89 19.51
N ARG A 90 -3.32 -1.30 20.44
CA ARG A 90 -2.95 -1.56 21.85
C ARG A 90 -2.33 -2.94 22.06
N LYS A 91 -3.00 -3.99 21.59
CA LYS A 91 -2.57 -5.38 21.83
C LYS A 91 -1.39 -5.82 20.96
N LYS A 92 -1.17 -5.09 19.86
CA LYS A 92 -0.25 -5.42 18.76
C LYS A 92 -0.55 -6.80 18.14
N LEU A 93 0.11 -7.10 17.04
CA LEU A 93 -0.04 -8.39 16.36
C LEU A 93 1.01 -9.39 16.84
N ALA A 94 0.61 -10.66 16.93
CA ALA A 94 1.58 -11.75 17.08
C ALA A 94 2.54 -11.75 15.89
N PHE A 95 3.83 -11.99 16.13
CA PHE A 95 4.85 -11.86 15.08
C PHE A 95 4.61 -12.79 13.88
N LYS A 96 4.06 -13.99 14.10
CA LYS A 96 3.64 -14.89 13.02
C LYS A 96 2.59 -14.26 12.09
N VAL A 97 1.65 -13.49 12.64
CA VAL A 97 0.63 -12.77 11.86
C VAL A 97 1.28 -11.61 11.09
N VAL A 98 2.24 -10.90 11.69
CA VAL A 98 3.02 -9.86 11.00
C VAL A 98 3.72 -10.43 9.77
N ILE A 99 4.45 -11.54 9.94
CA ILE A 99 5.18 -12.19 8.83
C ILE A 99 4.22 -12.75 7.77
N GLN A 100 3.07 -13.31 8.17
CA GLN A 100 2.05 -13.76 7.22
C GLN A 100 1.54 -12.60 6.33
N LEU A 101 1.15 -11.47 6.93
CA LEU A 101 0.67 -10.30 6.20
C LEU A 101 1.77 -9.71 5.29
N ALA A 102 3.01 -9.68 5.77
CA ALA A 102 4.17 -9.24 4.99
C ALA A 102 4.44 -10.15 3.78
N LEU A 103 4.32 -11.47 3.96
CA LEU A 103 4.47 -12.46 2.88
C LEU A 103 3.36 -12.34 1.84
N ASP A 104 2.11 -12.23 2.27
CA ASP A 104 0.98 -12.04 1.36
C ASP A 104 1.15 -10.78 0.50
N LEU A 105 1.49 -9.65 1.13
CA LEU A 105 1.72 -8.39 0.42
C LEU A 105 2.91 -8.49 -0.54
N SER A 106 4.03 -9.06 -0.09
CA SER A 106 5.23 -9.18 -0.92
C SER A 106 5.04 -10.12 -2.12
N ARG A 107 4.30 -11.23 -1.95
CA ARG A 107 3.95 -12.15 -3.04
C ARG A 107 3.03 -11.49 -4.06
N GLY A 108 2.02 -10.74 -3.59
CA GLY A 108 1.15 -9.96 -4.47
C GLY A 108 1.92 -8.94 -5.31
N LEU A 109 2.80 -8.14 -4.68
CA LEU A 109 3.64 -7.16 -5.39
C LEU A 109 4.65 -7.84 -6.33
N SER A 110 5.27 -8.94 -5.90
CA SER A 110 6.18 -9.72 -6.75
C SER A 110 5.47 -10.24 -8.00
N TYR A 111 4.23 -10.71 -7.87
CA TYR A 111 3.40 -11.10 -9.00
C TYR A 111 3.12 -9.92 -9.94
N LEU A 112 2.69 -8.77 -9.43
CA LEU A 112 2.45 -7.57 -10.25
C LEU A 112 3.70 -7.12 -11.01
N HIS A 113 4.85 -7.06 -10.32
CA HIS A 113 6.13 -6.69 -10.92
C HIS A 113 6.58 -7.69 -11.99
N SER A 114 6.27 -8.98 -11.84
CA SER A 114 6.52 -10.01 -12.87
C SER A 114 5.69 -9.80 -14.13
N LYS A 115 4.51 -9.19 -13.99
CA LYS A 115 3.62 -8.78 -15.09
C LYS A 115 3.92 -7.38 -15.62
N LYS A 116 5.02 -6.76 -15.18
CA LYS A 116 5.40 -5.38 -15.54
C LYS A 116 4.33 -4.36 -15.15
N ILE A 117 3.69 -4.55 -14.00
CA ILE A 117 2.70 -3.63 -13.44
C ILE A 117 3.30 -2.96 -12.20
N VAL A 118 3.27 -1.64 -12.17
CA VAL A 118 3.64 -0.81 -11.02
C VAL A 118 2.37 -0.32 -10.35
N HIS A 119 2.23 -0.54 -9.04
CA HIS A 119 1.01 -0.19 -8.32
C HIS A 119 0.91 1.31 -8.03
N ARG A 120 2.01 1.96 -7.63
CA ARG A 120 2.12 3.40 -7.34
C ARG A 120 1.37 3.97 -6.13
N ASP A 121 0.52 3.18 -5.46
CA ASP A 121 -0.21 3.60 -4.26
C ASP A 121 -0.31 2.45 -3.24
N VAL A 122 0.84 1.81 -2.99
CA VAL A 122 0.95 0.76 -1.98
C VAL A 122 0.82 1.40 -0.60
N LYS A 123 -0.30 1.14 0.07
CA LYS A 123 -0.61 1.58 1.43
C LYS A 123 -1.62 0.65 2.06
N THR A 124 -1.71 0.64 3.40
CA THR A 124 -2.60 -0.26 4.15
C THR A 124 -4.10 -0.04 3.92
N GLU A 125 -4.50 1.09 3.32
CA GLU A 125 -5.87 1.36 2.88
C GLU A 125 -6.25 0.58 1.62
N ASN A 126 -5.28 0.32 0.75
CA ASN A 126 -5.44 -0.42 -0.50
C ASN A 126 -5.14 -1.91 -0.32
N MET A 127 -4.91 -2.36 0.91
CA MET A 127 -4.76 -3.78 1.23
C MET A 127 -6.02 -4.24 1.95
N LEU A 128 -6.65 -5.29 1.42
CA LEU A 128 -7.90 -5.84 1.94
C LEU A 128 -7.68 -7.23 2.54
N LEU A 129 -8.51 -7.60 3.50
CA LEU A 129 -8.44 -8.89 4.19
C LEU A 129 -9.68 -9.74 3.90
N ASP A 130 -9.48 -11.02 3.60
CA ASP A 130 -10.58 -11.98 3.52
C ASP A 130 -11.05 -12.45 4.92
N SER A 131 -12.00 -13.38 4.95
CA SER A 131 -12.54 -13.95 6.20
C SER A 131 -11.52 -14.75 7.02
N HIS A 132 -10.40 -15.16 6.42
CA HIS A 132 -9.33 -15.92 7.04
C HIS A 132 -8.09 -15.07 7.38
N ARG A 133 -8.15 -13.74 7.15
CA ARG A 133 -7.04 -12.78 7.26
C ARG A 133 -5.93 -12.96 6.23
N ASN A 134 -6.22 -13.56 5.08
CA ASN A 134 -5.31 -13.50 3.94
C ASN A 134 -5.40 -12.10 3.34
N LEU A 135 -4.25 -11.51 3.04
CA LEU A 135 -4.17 -10.17 2.46
C LEU A 135 -4.23 -10.23 0.93
N LYS A 136 -5.05 -9.35 0.36
CA LYS A 136 -5.12 -9.10 -1.07
C LYS A 136 -4.91 -7.62 -1.40
N ILE A 137 -4.12 -7.36 -2.42
CA ILE A 137 -3.89 -6.02 -2.96
C ILE A 137 -5.12 -5.58 -3.76
N ALA A 138 -5.59 -4.37 -3.48
CA ALA A 138 -6.73 -3.73 -4.12
C ALA A 138 -6.34 -2.34 -4.66
N ASP A 139 -7.28 -1.71 -5.34
CA ASP A 139 -7.18 -0.34 -5.88
C ASP A 139 -6.02 -0.11 -6.86
N PHE A 140 -6.27 -0.53 -8.10
CA PHE A 140 -5.38 -0.27 -9.25
C PHE A 140 -5.68 1.06 -9.95
N GLY A 141 -6.41 1.98 -9.30
CA GLY A 141 -6.88 3.23 -9.92
C GLY A 141 -5.79 4.16 -10.46
N VAL A 142 -4.54 3.91 -10.05
CA VAL A 142 -3.35 4.63 -10.53
C VAL A 142 -2.25 3.69 -11.01
N ALA A 143 -2.51 2.37 -11.02
CA ALA A 143 -1.54 1.37 -11.44
C ALA A 143 -1.28 1.50 -12.94
N ARG A 144 -0.02 1.31 -13.35
CA ARG A 144 0.37 1.40 -14.76
C ARG A 144 1.26 0.25 -15.16
N VAL A 145 1.20 -0.09 -16.45
CA VAL A 145 2.24 -0.92 -17.06
C VAL A 145 3.54 -0.12 -17.01
N GLU A 146 4.60 -0.76 -16.50
CA GLU A 146 5.93 -0.18 -16.41
C GLU A 146 6.40 0.24 -17.81
N ALA A 147 6.62 1.54 -17.99
CA ALA A 147 7.14 2.06 -19.25
C ALA A 147 8.59 1.61 -19.46
N GLN A 148 8.98 1.43 -20.72
CA GLN A 148 10.38 1.12 -21.05
C GLN A 148 11.31 2.29 -20.71
N ASN A 149 10.79 3.52 -20.77
CA ASN A 149 11.48 4.73 -20.36
C ASN A 149 10.93 5.22 -19.00
N PRO A 150 11.75 5.28 -17.93
CA PRO A 150 11.31 5.80 -16.63
C PRO A 150 10.79 7.24 -16.70
N CYS A 151 11.21 8.04 -17.69
CA CYS A 151 10.71 9.40 -17.89
C CYS A 151 9.23 9.46 -18.31
N GLU A 152 8.62 8.33 -18.70
CA GLU A 152 7.19 8.22 -19.02
C GLU A 152 6.36 7.83 -17.78
N MET A 153 7.00 7.40 -16.70
CA MET A 153 6.38 7.18 -15.39
C MET A 153 6.33 8.52 -14.63
N THR A 154 5.47 9.43 -15.08
CA THR A 154 5.29 10.76 -14.48
C THR A 154 4.03 10.86 -13.61
N GLY A 155 4.03 11.84 -12.71
CA GLY A 155 2.92 12.15 -11.81
C GLY A 155 3.25 11.86 -10.34
N GLU A 156 3.10 12.89 -9.50
CA GLU A 156 3.10 12.84 -8.04
C GLU A 156 1.82 12.12 -7.57
N THR A 157 1.81 10.81 -7.68
CA THR A 157 0.63 9.99 -7.38
C THR A 157 0.96 8.98 -6.30
N GLY A 158 0.04 8.82 -5.35
CA GLY A 158 0.23 8.00 -4.15
C GLY A 158 -0.15 8.77 -2.89
N THR A 159 0.06 8.15 -1.73
CA THR A 159 -0.19 8.78 -0.43
C THR A 159 1.12 9.22 0.21
N LEU A 160 1.26 10.51 0.54
CA LEU A 160 2.54 11.17 0.86
C LEU A 160 3.36 10.46 1.96
N GLY A 161 2.73 9.84 2.95
CA GLY A 161 3.41 9.07 3.99
C GLY A 161 4.06 7.76 3.52
N TYR A 162 3.78 7.30 2.29
CA TYR A 162 4.24 6.03 1.73
C TYR A 162 5.10 6.23 0.46
N MET A 163 5.14 7.44 -0.10
CA MET A 163 5.83 7.69 -1.36
C MET A 163 7.35 7.62 -1.22
N ALA A 164 8.00 7.08 -2.24
CA ALA A 164 9.45 7.04 -2.33
C ALA A 164 10.03 8.46 -2.56
N PRO A 165 11.27 8.75 -2.09
CA PRO A 165 11.88 10.06 -2.24
C PRO A 165 11.95 10.55 -3.69
N GLU A 166 12.23 9.67 -4.64
CA GLU A 166 12.29 10.02 -6.07
C GLU A 166 10.92 10.39 -6.65
N VAL A 167 9.84 9.82 -6.12
CA VAL A 167 8.46 10.17 -6.52
C VAL A 167 8.10 11.54 -5.97
N LEU A 168 8.44 11.80 -4.71
CA LEU A 168 8.22 13.08 -4.03
C LEU A 168 9.02 14.24 -4.66
N ASP A 169 10.17 13.94 -5.25
CA ASP A 169 11.06 14.91 -5.91
C ASP A 169 10.74 15.06 -7.41
N GLY A 170 9.65 14.46 -7.89
CA GLY A 170 9.21 14.53 -9.29
C GLY A 170 10.18 13.89 -10.29
N LYS A 171 11.09 13.02 -9.84
CA LYS A 171 12.07 12.34 -10.69
C LYS A 171 11.46 11.14 -11.40
N PRO A 172 12.02 10.72 -12.54
CA PRO A 172 11.67 9.44 -13.15
C PRO A 172 11.81 8.27 -12.17
N TYR A 173 10.83 7.36 -12.16
CA TYR A 173 10.82 6.19 -11.27
C TYR A 173 10.31 4.94 -11.98
N ASN A 174 10.47 3.80 -11.32
CA ASN A 174 10.08 2.48 -11.79
C ASN A 174 9.40 1.69 -10.66
N ARG A 175 9.23 0.37 -10.84
CA ARG A 175 8.64 -0.52 -9.82
C ARG A 175 9.30 -0.47 -8.43
N ARG A 176 10.51 0.07 -8.29
CA ARG A 176 11.21 0.22 -7.00
C ARG A 176 10.51 1.21 -6.05
N CYS A 177 9.63 2.07 -6.56
CA CYS A 177 8.81 2.92 -5.69
C CYS A 177 7.83 2.09 -4.84
N ASP A 178 7.23 1.03 -5.40
CA ASP A 178 6.37 0.11 -4.65
C ASP A 178 7.14 -0.61 -3.53
N VAL A 179 8.43 -0.92 -3.76
CA VAL A 179 9.31 -1.55 -2.76
C VAL A 179 9.53 -0.62 -1.56
N TYR A 180 9.67 0.67 -1.80
CA TYR A 180 9.77 1.67 -0.73
C TYR A 180 8.49 1.71 0.10
N SER A 181 7.35 1.87 -0.58
CA SER A 181 6.04 1.93 0.04
C SER A 181 5.69 0.64 0.81
N PHE A 182 6.14 -0.51 0.30
CA PHE A 182 6.10 -1.79 1.00
C PHE A 182 6.89 -1.76 2.31
N GLY A 183 8.09 -1.19 2.32
CA GLY A 183 8.89 -1.01 3.54
C GLY A 183 8.17 -0.19 4.62
N ILE A 184 7.45 0.87 4.21
CA ILE A 184 6.60 1.66 5.13
C ILE A 184 5.42 0.81 5.64
N CYS A 185 4.77 0.03 4.78
CA CYS A 185 3.70 -0.88 5.19
C CYS A 185 4.19 -1.95 6.19
N LEU A 186 5.40 -2.49 6.03
CA LEU A 186 5.98 -3.44 7.00
C LEU A 186 6.12 -2.82 8.38
N TRP A 187 6.55 -1.57 8.45
CA TRP A 187 6.63 -0.84 9.71
C TRP A 187 5.23 -0.68 10.32
N GLU A 188 4.24 -0.28 9.52
CA GLU A 188 2.86 -0.11 9.98
C GLU A 188 2.25 -1.43 10.48
N ILE A 189 2.49 -2.54 9.78
CA ILE A 189 2.02 -3.88 10.18
C ILE A 189 2.65 -4.30 11.50
N TYR A 190 3.96 -4.09 11.67
CA TYR A 190 4.68 -4.46 12.88
C TYR A 190 4.30 -3.58 14.07
N CYS A 191 4.24 -2.27 13.86
CA CYS A 191 3.97 -1.29 14.90
C CYS A 191 2.49 -1.13 15.22
N CYS A 192 1.59 -1.50 14.31
CA CYS A 192 0.16 -1.19 14.37
C CYS A 192 -0.11 0.28 14.69
N ASP A 193 0.65 1.17 14.05
CA ASP A 193 0.69 2.60 14.36
C ASP A 193 0.92 3.44 13.10
N MET A 194 0.68 4.75 13.18
CA MET A 194 0.90 5.68 12.07
C MET A 194 2.38 6.06 11.96
N PRO A 195 3.02 6.01 10.78
CA PRO A 195 4.46 6.27 10.63
C PRO A 195 4.93 7.67 11.05
N TYR A 196 4.10 8.69 10.81
CA TYR A 196 4.44 10.10 11.02
C TYR A 196 3.27 10.86 11.67
N PRO A 197 2.92 10.57 12.93
CA PRO A 197 1.69 11.08 13.55
C PRO A 197 1.73 12.59 13.83
N ASN A 198 2.92 13.17 13.99
CA ASN A 198 3.12 14.55 14.44
C ASN A 198 3.60 15.50 13.33
N LEU A 199 3.67 15.05 12.08
CA LEU A 199 4.18 15.84 10.97
C LEU A 199 3.07 16.11 9.96
N SER A 200 3.04 17.33 9.44
CA SER A 200 2.19 17.63 8.29
C SER A 200 2.71 16.89 7.05
N PHE A 201 1.87 16.67 6.06
CA PHE A 201 2.29 16.00 4.84
C PHE A 201 3.43 16.73 4.09
N ALA A 202 3.43 18.07 4.13
CA ALA A 202 4.50 18.86 3.54
C ALA A 202 5.83 18.64 4.27
N ASP A 203 5.79 18.59 5.61
CA ASP A 203 6.97 18.35 6.43
C ASP A 203 7.53 16.94 6.22
N VAL A 204 6.66 15.92 6.16
CA VAL A 204 7.05 14.54 5.85
C VAL A 204 7.76 14.48 4.50
N SER A 205 7.16 15.07 3.47
CA SER A 205 7.71 15.03 2.11
C SER A 205 9.10 15.68 2.05
N SER A 206 9.24 16.86 2.64
CA SER A 206 10.51 17.58 2.73
C SER A 206 11.56 16.80 3.53
N ALA A 207 11.20 16.24 4.69
CA ALA A 207 12.13 15.51 5.55
C ALA A 207 12.56 14.16 4.95
N VAL A 208 11.65 13.44 4.27
CA VAL A 208 11.96 12.18 3.57
C VAL A 208 12.99 12.42 2.46
N VAL A 209 12.82 13.48 1.67
CA VAL A 209 13.72 13.82 0.55
C VAL A 209 15.03 14.43 1.03
N ARG A 210 14.98 15.43 1.93
CA ARG A 210 16.15 16.26 2.30
C ARG A 210 16.92 15.75 3.52
N GLN A 211 16.24 15.07 4.44
CA GLN A 211 16.84 14.60 5.70
C GLN A 211 16.90 13.07 5.77
N ASN A 212 16.47 12.38 4.72
CA ASN A 212 16.36 10.93 4.66
C ASN A 212 15.55 10.35 5.84
N LEU A 213 14.49 11.07 6.26
CA LEU A 213 13.61 10.67 7.37
C LEU A 213 12.99 9.30 7.10
N ARG A 214 13.04 8.40 8.07
CA ARG A 214 12.35 7.10 8.06
C ARG A 214 11.67 6.85 9.41
N PRO A 215 10.60 6.05 9.46
CA PRO A 215 10.01 5.61 10.72
C PRO A 215 11.05 4.92 11.61
N GLU A 216 11.01 5.20 12.91
CA GLU A 216 11.93 4.60 13.87
C GLU A 216 11.57 3.13 14.10
N ILE A 217 12.52 2.22 13.89
CA ILE A 217 12.29 0.79 14.14
C ILE A 217 12.47 0.51 15.65
N PRO A 218 11.44 -0.01 16.35
CA PRO A 218 11.54 -0.32 17.78
C PRO A 218 12.65 -1.33 18.09
N ARG A 219 13.31 -1.19 19.24
CA ARG A 219 14.41 -2.09 19.67
C ARG A 219 14.00 -3.55 19.81
N CYS A 220 12.72 -3.82 20.09
CA CYS A 220 12.18 -5.17 20.17
C CYS A 220 12.02 -5.86 18.80
N CYS A 221 12.18 -5.12 17.69
CA CYS A 221 12.06 -5.65 16.35
C CYS A 221 13.22 -6.62 16.03
N PRO A 222 12.92 -7.88 15.63
CA PRO A 222 13.95 -8.83 15.22
C PRO A 222 14.85 -8.26 14.11
N SER A 223 16.16 -8.40 14.27
CA SER A 223 17.13 -7.77 13.36
C SER A 223 16.96 -8.19 11.90
N SER A 224 16.53 -9.43 11.66
CA SER A 224 16.23 -9.95 10.32
C SER A 224 15.09 -9.17 9.66
N PHE A 225 13.99 -8.93 10.38
CA PHE A 225 12.84 -8.18 9.87
C PHE A 225 13.15 -6.68 9.74
N ALA A 226 13.87 -6.10 10.71
CA ALA A 226 14.37 -4.73 10.63
C ALA A 226 15.28 -4.50 9.42
N ASN A 227 16.09 -5.51 9.06
CA ASN A 227 16.93 -5.46 7.86
C ASN A 227 16.10 -5.46 6.57
N VAL A 228 15.00 -6.23 6.50
CA VAL A 228 14.07 -6.18 5.36
C VAL A 228 13.51 -4.77 5.20
N MET A 229 12.97 -4.18 6.27
CA MET A 229 12.43 -2.81 6.26
C MET A 229 13.47 -1.81 5.76
N ARG A 230 14.68 -1.86 6.34
CA ARG A 230 15.78 -0.95 5.96
C ARG A 230 16.19 -1.04 4.51
N LYS A 231 16.27 -2.24 3.95
CA LYS A 231 16.58 -2.42 2.53
C LYS A 231 15.46 -1.94 1.62
N CYS A 232 14.21 -2.15 2.01
CA CYS A 232 13.05 -1.79 1.18
C CYS A 232 12.91 -0.27 1.03
N TRP A 233 13.12 0.50 2.09
CA TRP A 233 12.95 1.96 2.07
C TRP A 233 14.26 2.75 1.88
N ASP A 234 15.30 2.16 1.28
CA ASP A 234 16.56 2.85 1.02
C ASP A 234 16.29 4.12 0.18
N GLY A 235 17.02 5.21 0.47
CA GLY A 235 16.88 6.47 -0.27
C GLY A 235 17.25 6.35 -1.75
N ASN A 236 18.13 5.40 -2.09
CA ASN A 236 18.47 5.09 -3.46
C ASN A 236 17.65 3.89 -3.96
N ALA A 237 16.82 4.11 -4.99
CA ALA A 237 15.97 3.09 -5.61
C ALA A 237 16.75 1.84 -6.08
N GLU A 238 17.97 2.00 -6.58
CA GLU A 238 18.79 0.91 -7.11
C GLU A 238 19.37 0.00 -6.00
N LYS A 239 19.43 0.50 -4.76
CA LYS A 239 19.86 -0.31 -3.61
C LYS A 239 18.73 -1.14 -3.02
N ARG A 240 17.48 -0.84 -3.38
CA ARG A 240 16.33 -1.61 -2.91
C ARG A 240 16.41 -3.01 -3.54
N PRO A 241 15.90 -4.05 -2.87
CA PRO A 241 15.81 -5.40 -3.43
C PRO A 241 14.63 -5.51 -4.41
N GLU A 242 14.65 -6.51 -5.29
CA GLU A 242 13.47 -6.85 -6.10
C GLU A 242 12.44 -7.55 -5.23
N MET A 243 11.14 -7.43 -5.53
CA MET A 243 10.11 -8.04 -4.67
C MET A 243 10.24 -9.56 -4.54
N ALA A 244 10.76 -10.25 -5.57
CA ALA A 244 11.08 -11.67 -5.50
C ALA A 244 12.19 -11.99 -4.48
N GLU A 245 13.16 -11.08 -4.29
CA GLU A 245 14.20 -11.20 -3.26
C GLU A 245 13.63 -10.90 -1.87
N VAL A 246 12.75 -9.90 -1.76
CA VAL A 246 12.04 -9.56 -0.53
C VAL A 246 11.25 -10.76 0.01
N VAL A 247 10.53 -11.48 -0.87
CA VAL A 247 9.81 -12.70 -0.47
C VAL A 247 10.77 -13.71 0.17
N LYS A 248 11.91 -14.00 -0.46
CA LYS A 248 12.92 -14.91 0.08
C LYS A 248 13.49 -14.43 1.42
N MET A 249 13.73 -13.13 1.55
CA MET A 249 14.22 -12.54 2.80
C MET A 249 13.20 -12.71 3.93
N LEU A 250 11.90 -12.57 3.65
CA LEU A 250 10.82 -12.76 4.63
C LEU A 250 10.61 -14.24 4.98
N GLU A 251 10.70 -15.15 4.01
CA GLU A 251 10.61 -16.60 4.26
C GLU A 251 11.76 -17.11 5.14
N ALA A 252 12.92 -16.45 5.09
CA ALA A 252 14.07 -16.74 5.95
C ALA A 252 13.95 -16.15 7.37
N VAL A 253 12.91 -15.37 7.69
CA VAL A 253 12.72 -14.81 9.04
C VAL A 253 12.23 -15.89 9.99
N ASP A 254 13.03 -16.17 11.04
CA ASP A 254 12.64 -17.08 12.11
C ASP A 254 11.50 -16.51 12.96
N THR A 255 10.31 -17.10 12.83
CA THR A 255 9.11 -16.70 13.58
C THR A 255 8.96 -17.38 14.93
N SER A 256 9.86 -18.32 15.28
CA SER A 256 9.85 -19.02 16.57
C SER A 256 10.52 -18.23 17.70
N LYS A 257 11.44 -17.32 17.34
CA LYS A 257 12.23 -16.50 18.28
C LYS A 257 11.72 -15.06 18.44
N GLY A 258 10.74 -14.64 17.66
CA GLY A 258 10.14 -13.31 17.73
C GLY A 258 8.93 -13.31 18.65
N GLY A 259 9.07 -12.78 19.88
CA GLY A 259 7.92 -12.18 20.55
C GLY A 259 7.42 -11.04 19.67
N GLY A 260 6.12 -10.93 19.41
CA GLY A 260 5.56 -9.78 18.68
C GLY A 260 5.93 -8.47 19.36
N MET A 261 5.52 -7.34 18.77
CA MET A 261 5.73 -6.06 19.44
C MET A 261 5.09 -6.10 20.83
N ILE A 262 5.91 -5.90 21.87
CA ILE A 262 5.44 -5.84 23.25
C ILE A 262 4.74 -4.48 23.43
N PRO A 263 3.48 -4.44 23.87
CA PRO A 263 2.78 -3.21 24.21
C PRO A 263 3.54 -2.40 25.28
N GLU A 264 3.51 -1.07 25.21
CA GLU A 264 4.24 -0.20 26.16
C GLU A 264 3.80 -0.43 27.62
N ASP A 265 2.54 -0.81 27.85
CA ASP A 265 1.96 -1.16 29.16
C ASP A 265 2.36 -2.54 29.68
N GLN A 266 2.87 -3.42 28.82
CA GLN A 266 3.39 -4.75 29.15
C GLN A 266 4.91 -4.86 29.07
N ALA A 267 5.62 -3.74 28.90
CA ALA A 267 7.05 -3.66 29.17
C ALA A 267 7.25 -3.83 30.69
N SER A 268 7.09 -5.06 31.18
CA SER A 268 7.38 -5.47 32.54
C SER A 268 8.79 -5.03 32.86
N ALA A 269 8.89 -4.04 33.77
CA ALA A 269 10.03 -3.69 34.60
C ALA A 269 11.31 -4.49 34.30
N CYS A 270 11.98 -4.18 33.19
CA CYS A 270 13.35 -4.58 33.01
C CYS A 270 14.17 -3.64 33.90
N PHE A 271 14.64 -4.14 35.04
CA PHE A 271 15.47 -3.44 36.03
C PHE A 271 16.86 -3.00 35.50
N CYS A 272 16.99 -2.70 34.21
CA CYS A 272 18.27 -2.40 33.56
C CYS A 272 18.40 -0.95 33.07
N LEU A 273 17.39 -0.09 33.23
CA LEU A 273 17.46 1.31 32.76
C LEU A 273 16.82 2.28 33.75
N THR A 274 17.45 2.46 34.91
CA THR A 274 17.52 3.82 35.47
C THR A 274 18.27 4.69 34.47
N PRO A 275 17.80 5.91 34.13
CA PRO A 275 18.59 6.81 33.33
C PRO A 275 19.81 7.23 34.15
N ALA A 276 21.00 6.84 33.70
CA ALA A 276 22.21 7.54 34.08
C ALA A 276 22.07 8.96 33.52
N ARG A 277 21.54 9.88 34.34
CA ARG A 277 21.68 11.31 34.10
C ARG A 277 23.14 11.66 34.31
N GLY A 278 23.72 12.33 33.34
CA GLY A 278 24.90 13.16 33.57
C GLY A 278 25.47 13.74 32.29
N PRO A 279 26.37 14.72 32.41
CA PRO A 279 26.41 15.77 33.43
C PRO A 279 25.34 16.85 33.20
#